data_AF-A0A429UBB1-F1
#
_entry.id   AF-A0A429UBB1-F1
#
_cell.length_a   1.000
_cell.length_b   1.000
_cell.length_c   1.000
_cell.angle_alpha   90.00
_cell.angle_beta   90.00
_cell.angle_gamma   90.00
#
_symmetry.space_group_name_H-M   'P 1'
#
loop_
_entity.id
_entity.type
_entity.pdbx_description
1 polymer ?
#
loop_
_entity_poly.entity_id
_entity_poly.type
_entity_poly.pdbx_seq_one_letter_code
_entity_poly.pdbx_strand_id
1 'polypeptide(L)'
;MKLRHVRAIAVFGVALVALTGARGSGGGCSSNSGSNSSSHSSDSGTTGGSTTGDSTTGGSDSSSSGSGGVSVPGGSGGGDKAARDIRIDECRMDDAGKNLVARITVTNDGSLDQTYNITMKFRGDAGSGATTVRANVTGLTVKGGESRQAEATTAYTGTGTGSEYKECVVDTATKTAL
;
A
#
# COMPACT_ATOMS: atom_id res chain seq x y z
N MET A 1 -1.04 -41.12 4.37
CA MET A 1 -0.33 -41.29 3.06
C MET A 1 0.38 -39.97 2.74
N LYS A 2 1.56 -39.97 2.09
CA LYS A 2 2.28 -38.72 1.76
C LYS A 2 1.73 -38.09 0.47
N LEU A 3 0.90 -37.05 0.59
CA LEU A 3 0.52 -36.19 -0.53
C LEU A 3 1.69 -35.27 -0.88
N ARG A 4 2.15 -35.32 -2.13
CA ARG A 4 3.24 -34.46 -2.63
C ARG A 4 2.66 -33.12 -3.05
N HIS A 5 3.22 -32.02 -2.54
CA HIS A 5 2.87 -30.68 -3.01
C HIS A 5 3.30 -30.52 -4.48
N VAL A 6 2.36 -30.17 -5.35
CA VAL A 6 2.64 -29.74 -6.73
C VAL A 6 2.49 -28.23 -6.78
N ARG A 7 3.62 -27.50 -6.79
CA ARG A 7 3.63 -26.06 -7.08
C ARG A 7 3.66 -25.85 -8.58
N ALA A 8 2.50 -25.62 -9.18
CA ALA A 8 2.43 -25.08 -10.53
C ALA A 8 2.85 -23.60 -10.51
N ILE A 9 3.87 -23.24 -11.28
CA ILE A 9 4.31 -21.86 -11.47
C ILE A 9 3.93 -21.46 -12.90
N ALA A 10 2.86 -20.66 -13.04
CA ALA A 10 2.43 -20.13 -14.33
C ALA A 10 3.23 -18.87 -14.66
N VAL A 11 4.16 -18.97 -15.61
CA VAL A 11 4.90 -17.81 -16.13
C VAL A 11 4.03 -17.12 -17.19
N PHE A 12 3.44 -15.98 -16.83
CA PHE A 12 2.77 -15.11 -17.80
C PHE A 12 3.80 -14.24 -18.53
N GLY A 13 3.82 -14.33 -19.87
CA GLY A 13 4.76 -13.61 -20.71
C GLY A 13 4.47 -12.11 -20.79
N VAL A 14 5.52 -11.29 -20.74
CA VAL A 14 5.43 -9.83 -20.90
C VAL A 14 5.32 -9.49 -22.38
N ALA A 15 4.19 -8.94 -22.80
CA ALA A 15 4.01 -8.39 -24.15
C ALA A 15 4.63 -6.98 -24.25
N LEU A 16 5.66 -6.82 -25.08
CA LEU A 16 6.26 -5.52 -25.38
C LEU A 16 5.37 -4.73 -26.35
N VAL A 17 4.52 -3.84 -25.82
CA VAL A 17 3.75 -2.89 -26.64
C VAL A 17 4.57 -1.62 -26.87
N ALA A 18 5.37 -1.62 -27.93
CA ALA A 18 6.03 -0.43 -28.43
C ALA A 18 5.01 0.48 -29.16
N LEU A 19 4.34 1.38 -28.42
CA LEU A 19 3.39 2.32 -29.02
C LEU A 19 4.09 3.62 -29.46
N THR A 20 4.46 3.67 -30.74
CA THR A 20 5.07 4.83 -31.40
C THR A 20 4.05 5.95 -31.65
N GLY A 21 3.70 6.67 -30.57
CA GLY A 21 2.67 7.73 -30.55
C GLY A 21 3.05 9.04 -31.26
N ALA A 22 3.24 9.02 -32.58
CA ALA A 22 3.49 10.22 -33.37
C ALA A 22 2.19 10.98 -33.74
N ARG A 23 2.03 12.25 -33.30
CA ARG A 23 1.31 13.37 -33.99
C ARG A 23 1.06 14.59 -33.08
N GLY A 24 1.16 15.80 -33.64
CA GLY A 24 0.96 17.10 -32.96
C GLY A 24 2.26 17.66 -32.36
N SER A 25 3.01 18.61 -32.92
CA SER A 25 2.75 19.76 -33.83
C SER A 25 2.27 21.03 -33.13
N GLY A 26 3.07 22.09 -33.24
CA GLY A 26 2.91 23.39 -32.57
C GLY A 26 3.77 23.51 -31.30
N GLY A 27 4.60 24.54 -31.10
CA GLY A 27 5.00 25.64 -32.00
C GLY A 27 5.23 26.95 -31.25
N GLY A 28 6.37 27.61 -31.45
CA GLY A 28 6.67 28.92 -30.87
C GLY A 28 8.10 29.04 -30.33
N CYS A 29 8.92 29.83 -31.00
CA CYS A 29 10.27 30.19 -30.55
C CYS A 29 10.29 31.61 -29.96
N SER A 30 11.16 31.85 -28.98
CA SER A 30 11.71 33.19 -28.66
C SER A 30 13.01 33.02 -27.89
N SER A 31 14.00 33.87 -28.18
CA SER A 31 15.39 33.67 -27.78
C SER A 31 15.88 34.74 -26.80
N ASN A 32 16.62 34.32 -25.77
CA ASN A 32 17.78 35.07 -25.25
C ASN A 32 18.71 34.04 -24.54
N SER A 33 19.99 33.90 -24.88
CA SER A 33 21.11 34.85 -24.67
C SER A 33 21.36 35.12 -23.18
N GLY A 34 22.47 34.61 -22.63
CA GLY A 34 22.79 34.81 -21.21
C GLY A 34 23.92 33.93 -20.67
N SER A 35 25.15 34.07 -21.18
CA SER A 35 26.34 33.51 -20.53
C SER A 35 26.71 34.35 -19.30
N ASN A 36 27.00 33.72 -18.15
CA ASN A 36 28.23 33.99 -17.39
C ASN A 36 28.38 33.16 -16.11
N SER A 37 29.64 33.02 -15.68
CA SER A 37 30.09 32.44 -14.42
C SER A 37 30.62 33.53 -13.48
N SER A 38 30.21 33.55 -12.19
CA SER A 38 31.07 34.00 -11.07
C SER A 38 30.41 33.86 -9.68
N SER A 39 30.95 32.96 -8.87
CA SER A 39 31.58 33.20 -7.56
C SER A 39 31.06 34.26 -6.54
N HIS A 40 30.94 33.80 -5.29
CA HIS A 40 31.30 34.45 -4.00
C HIS A 40 30.26 35.10 -3.06
N SER A 41 30.56 34.93 -1.75
CA SER A 41 30.27 35.77 -0.57
C SER A 41 28.90 35.76 0.13
N SER A 42 28.94 35.17 1.33
CA SER A 42 28.33 35.51 2.63
C SER A 42 27.47 36.78 2.79
N ASP A 43 26.42 36.70 3.61
CA ASP A 43 26.42 37.32 4.96
C ASP A 43 25.43 36.62 5.93
N SER A 44 25.20 37.24 7.10
CA SER A 44 24.56 36.78 8.32
C SER A 44 23.09 37.21 8.42
N GLY A 45 22.27 36.51 9.21
CA GLY A 45 20.93 36.99 9.58
C GLY A 45 20.25 36.11 10.64
N THR A 46 19.54 36.73 11.59
CA THR A 46 18.97 36.06 12.77
C THR A 46 17.45 36.21 12.87
N THR A 47 16.84 35.35 13.69
CA THR A 47 15.52 35.52 14.37
C THR A 47 14.24 35.55 13.53
N GLY A 48 13.16 35.02 14.11
CA GLY A 48 11.77 35.23 13.66
C GLY A 48 11.04 33.94 13.31
N GLY A 49 10.13 33.52 14.19
CA GLY A 49 9.13 32.48 13.89
C GLY A 49 7.72 33.07 13.96
N SER A 50 6.82 32.58 13.10
CA SER A 50 5.36 32.81 13.17
C SER A 50 4.61 31.71 12.41
N THR A 51 3.32 31.57 12.70
CA THR A 51 2.44 30.53 12.18
C THR A 51 1.49 31.04 11.08
N THR A 52 0.56 30.19 10.62
CA THR A 52 -0.46 30.38 9.55
C THR A 52 0.08 30.27 8.11
N GLY A 53 -0.71 29.84 7.12
CA GLY A 53 -2.15 29.49 7.15
C GLY A 53 -2.57 28.53 6.03
N ASP A 54 -3.88 28.26 5.95
CA ASP A 54 -4.51 27.32 5.00
C ASP A 54 -4.41 27.75 3.54
N SER A 55 -4.41 26.78 2.62
CA SER A 55 -4.85 26.97 1.23
C SER A 55 -5.33 25.64 0.63
N THR A 56 -6.51 25.21 1.05
CA THR A 56 -7.24 24.09 0.47
C THR A 56 -7.82 24.43 -0.91
N THR A 57 -7.51 23.63 -1.92
CA THR A 57 -8.21 23.62 -3.21
C THR A 57 -8.57 22.19 -3.62
N GLY A 58 -9.86 21.87 -3.60
CA GLY A 58 -10.37 20.56 -4.04
C GLY A 58 -10.53 20.48 -5.56
N GLY A 59 -10.55 19.27 -6.12
CA GLY A 59 -10.75 19.03 -7.53
C GLY A 59 -11.13 17.59 -7.85
N SER A 60 -12.38 17.38 -8.26
CA SER A 60 -12.98 16.10 -8.64
C SER A 60 -13.94 16.33 -9.82
N ASP A 61 -14.32 15.36 -10.65
CA ASP A 61 -14.01 13.92 -10.68
C ASP A 61 -13.18 13.62 -11.98
N SER A 62 -13.16 12.48 -12.69
CA SER A 62 -13.98 11.26 -12.67
C SER A 62 -13.33 10.05 -13.37
N SER A 63 -13.80 8.87 -12.94
CA SER A 63 -13.94 7.61 -13.67
C SER A 63 -12.95 7.26 -14.81
N SER A 64 -12.07 6.28 -14.54
CA SER A 64 -11.73 5.24 -15.53
C SER A 64 -11.52 3.90 -14.81
N SER A 65 -12.12 2.83 -15.33
CA SER A 65 -12.15 1.51 -14.66
C SER A 65 -10.80 0.80 -14.73
N GLY A 66 -10.26 0.38 -13.58
CA GLY A 66 -9.04 -0.43 -13.54
C GLY A 66 -8.87 -1.17 -12.22
N SER A 67 -8.81 -2.51 -12.27
CA SER A 67 -8.48 -3.36 -11.12
C SER A 67 -6.98 -3.33 -10.86
N GLY A 68 -6.48 -2.25 -10.26
CA GLY A 68 -5.06 -2.04 -9.99
C GLY A 68 -4.81 -1.47 -8.60
N GLY A 69 -3.89 -2.12 -7.87
CA GLY A 69 -3.25 -1.67 -6.62
C GLY A 69 -4.07 -0.75 -5.70
N VAL A 70 -4.73 -1.31 -4.68
CA VAL A 70 -5.32 -0.52 -3.59
C VAL A 70 -4.25 0.38 -2.97
N SER A 71 -4.39 1.69 -3.18
CA SER A 71 -3.49 2.70 -2.64
C SER A 71 -3.59 2.70 -1.11
N VAL A 72 -2.51 2.30 -0.42
CA VAL A 72 -2.40 2.45 1.03
C VAL A 72 -2.61 3.92 1.42
N PRO A 73 -3.58 4.25 2.30
CA PRO A 73 -3.75 5.61 2.78
C PRO A 73 -2.49 6.09 3.50
N GLY A 74 -1.75 7.00 2.84
CA GLY A 74 -0.42 7.45 3.26
C GLY A 74 -0.46 8.33 4.51
N GLY A 75 -0.58 7.72 5.69
CA GLY A 75 -0.48 8.39 6.98
C GLY A 75 0.90 8.98 7.23
N SER A 76 1.09 10.26 6.89
CA SER A 76 2.34 11.00 7.09
C SER A 76 2.60 11.30 8.58
N GLY A 77 3.24 10.37 9.31
CA GLY A 77 3.56 10.60 10.72
C GLY A 77 4.26 9.48 11.48
N GLY A 78 5.50 9.12 11.12
CA GLY A 78 6.53 8.56 12.02
C GLY A 78 6.36 7.18 12.69
N GLY A 79 5.14 6.71 12.97
CA GLY A 79 4.88 5.57 13.86
C GLY A 79 5.23 4.20 13.28
N ASP A 80 4.39 3.70 12.37
CA ASP A 80 4.33 2.28 12.05
C ASP A 80 5.35 1.84 10.99
N LYS A 81 6.62 1.73 11.38
CA LYS A 81 7.66 1.07 10.56
C LYS A 81 7.22 -0.32 10.11
N ALA A 82 6.57 -1.08 11.02
CA ALA A 82 6.05 -2.42 10.74
C ALA A 82 4.91 -2.46 9.72
N ALA A 83 4.15 -1.37 9.53
CA ALA A 83 3.07 -1.35 8.52
C ALA A 83 3.62 -1.22 7.09
N ARG A 84 4.82 -0.65 6.92
CA ARG A 84 5.48 -0.48 5.61
C ARG A 84 6.03 -1.79 5.04
N ASP A 85 6.35 -2.71 5.94
CA ASP A 85 6.83 -4.06 5.64
C ASP A 85 5.72 -4.98 5.09
N ILE A 86 4.45 -4.57 5.19
CA ILE A 86 3.27 -5.41 4.94
C ILE A 86 2.60 -5.01 3.62
N ARG A 87 2.58 -5.96 2.68
CA ARG A 87 1.75 -5.92 1.48
C ARG A 87 0.47 -6.71 1.71
N ILE A 88 -0.66 -6.13 1.35
CA ILE A 88 -1.92 -6.87 1.18
C ILE A 88 -1.92 -7.48 -0.22
N ASP A 89 -2.06 -8.81 -0.31
CA ASP A 89 -2.07 -9.52 -1.59
C ASP A 89 -3.51 -9.77 -2.10
N GLU A 90 -4.43 -10.10 -1.20
CA GLU A 90 -5.83 -10.39 -1.51
C GLU A 90 -6.68 -10.32 -0.23
N CYS A 91 -7.92 -9.85 -0.35
CA CYS A 91 -8.93 -10.02 0.68
C CYS A 91 -10.20 -10.61 0.09
N ARG A 92 -10.70 -11.68 0.71
CA ARG A 92 -11.85 -12.47 0.24
C ARG A 92 -12.60 -13.08 1.41
N MET A 93 -13.74 -13.70 1.12
CA MET A 93 -14.32 -14.75 1.97
C MET A 93 -13.58 -16.08 1.71
N ASP A 94 -13.55 -16.99 2.69
CA ASP A 94 -13.05 -18.35 2.50
C ASP A 94 -14.00 -19.22 1.65
N ASP A 95 -13.48 -20.31 1.08
CA ASP A 95 -14.25 -21.23 0.22
C ASP A 95 -15.45 -21.88 0.94
N ALA A 96 -15.48 -21.82 2.28
CA ALA A 96 -16.54 -22.33 3.13
C ALA A 96 -17.68 -21.32 3.39
N GLY A 97 -17.50 -20.03 3.05
CA GLY A 97 -18.49 -18.98 3.31
C GLY A 97 -18.58 -18.52 4.77
N LYS A 98 -17.55 -18.75 5.57
CA LYS A 98 -17.58 -18.65 7.05
C LYS A 98 -16.57 -17.68 7.65
N ASN A 99 -15.53 -17.29 6.90
CA ASN A 99 -14.50 -16.40 7.38
C ASN A 99 -14.15 -15.34 6.34
N LEU A 100 -13.80 -14.14 6.80
CA LEU A 100 -13.06 -13.17 6.00
C LEU A 100 -11.56 -13.45 6.15
N VAL A 101 -10.84 -13.49 5.03
CA VAL A 101 -9.42 -13.83 4.95
C VAL A 101 -8.70 -12.71 4.21
N ALA A 102 -7.67 -12.15 4.86
CA ALA A 102 -6.73 -11.22 4.25
C ALA A 102 -5.38 -11.92 4.11
N ARG A 103 -4.99 -12.26 2.88
CA ARG A 103 -3.65 -12.76 2.60
C ARG A 103 -2.68 -11.59 2.48
N ILE A 104 -1.58 -11.68 3.22
CA ILE A 104 -0.56 -10.65 3.30
C ILE A 104 0.82 -11.25 3.06
N THR A 105 1.70 -10.48 2.42
CA THR A 105 3.14 -10.75 2.34
C THR A 105 3.86 -9.73 3.21
N VAL A 106 4.69 -10.21 4.13
CA VAL A 106 5.49 -9.38 5.04
C VAL A 106 6.96 -9.51 4.68
N THR A 107 7.62 -8.39 4.39
CA THR A 107 9.02 -8.34 3.95
C THR A 107 9.87 -7.66 5.02
N ASN A 108 10.92 -8.34 5.49
CA ASN A 108 11.82 -7.78 6.49
C ASN A 108 13.15 -7.36 5.83
N ASP A 109 13.22 -6.14 5.31
CA ASP A 109 14.45 -5.58 4.71
C ASP A 109 15.58 -5.27 5.73
N GLY A 110 15.38 -5.62 7.01
CA GLY A 110 16.41 -5.53 8.06
C GLY A 110 17.41 -6.70 8.02
N SER A 111 18.53 -6.54 8.73
CA SER A 111 19.57 -7.58 8.87
C SER A 111 19.35 -8.54 10.05
N LEU A 112 18.34 -8.29 10.89
CA LEU A 112 17.96 -9.11 12.04
C LEU A 112 16.59 -9.74 11.82
N ASP A 113 16.39 -10.94 12.32
CA ASP A 113 15.08 -11.60 12.35
C ASP A 113 14.09 -10.76 13.17
N GLN A 114 12.85 -10.65 12.67
CA GLN A 114 11.79 -9.85 13.28
C GLN A 114 10.55 -10.71 13.48
N THR A 115 9.87 -10.54 14.62
CA THR A 115 8.55 -11.14 14.87
C THR A 115 7.48 -10.06 14.79
N TYR A 116 6.54 -10.24 13.86
CA TYR A 116 5.46 -9.31 13.56
C TYR A 116 4.15 -9.70 14.27
N ASN A 117 3.39 -8.69 14.70
CA ASN A 117 1.99 -8.82 15.09
C ASN A 117 1.17 -7.78 14.30
N ILE A 118 0.09 -8.23 13.67
CA ILE A 118 -0.60 -7.47 12.62
C ILE A 118 -2.11 -7.61 12.85
N THR A 119 -2.81 -6.49 12.96
CA THR A 119 -4.27 -6.44 12.94
C THR A 119 -4.72 -5.95 11.57
N MET A 120 -5.40 -6.82 10.84
CA MET A 120 -6.14 -6.48 9.63
C MET A 120 -7.57 -6.07 9.99
N LYS A 121 -8.15 -5.15 9.23
CA LYS A 121 -9.48 -4.57 9.45
C LYS A 121 -10.26 -4.59 8.14
N PHE A 122 -11.41 -5.27 8.13
CA PHE A 122 -12.32 -5.34 6.99
C PHE A 122 -13.45 -4.32 7.14
N ARG A 123 -13.83 -3.69 6.04
CA ARG A 123 -14.85 -2.64 5.96
C ARG A 123 -15.70 -2.80 4.69
N GLY A 124 -16.96 -2.41 4.80
CA GLY A 124 -17.81 -2.20 3.63
C GLY A 124 -17.82 -0.74 3.17
N ASP A 125 -18.51 -0.49 2.06
CA ASP A 125 -18.75 0.86 1.54
C ASP A 125 -19.50 1.74 2.56
N ALA A 126 -19.38 3.05 2.41
CA ALA A 126 -20.21 3.99 3.15
C ALA A 126 -21.71 3.70 2.89
N GLY A 127 -22.47 3.45 3.95
CA GLY A 127 -23.90 3.09 3.85
C GLY A 127 -24.19 1.60 3.61
N SER A 128 -23.18 0.74 3.45
CA SER A 128 -23.36 -0.73 3.23
C SER A 128 -23.99 -1.48 4.42
N GLY A 129 -24.02 -0.89 5.61
CA GLY A 129 -24.43 -1.57 6.85
C GLY A 129 -23.39 -2.56 7.42
N ALA A 130 -22.25 -2.77 6.74
CA ALA A 130 -21.21 -3.69 7.18
C ALA A 130 -20.46 -3.14 8.41
N THR A 131 -20.66 -3.78 9.57
CA THR A 131 -19.87 -3.51 10.78
C THR A 131 -18.39 -3.78 10.52
N THR A 132 -17.51 -2.84 10.89
CA THR A 132 -16.06 -3.05 10.77
C THR A 132 -15.60 -4.21 11.67
N VAL A 133 -14.94 -5.23 11.09
CA VAL A 133 -14.40 -6.38 11.83
C VAL A 133 -12.87 -6.48 11.69
N ARG A 134 -12.23 -7.16 12.64
CA ARG A 134 -10.77 -7.34 12.70
C ARG A 134 -10.36 -8.80 12.61
N ALA A 135 -9.23 -9.05 11.97
CA ALA A 135 -8.49 -10.32 11.97
C ALA A 135 -7.05 -10.08 12.42
N ASN A 136 -6.41 -11.09 13.02
CA ASN A 136 -5.07 -10.93 13.58
C ASN A 136 -4.11 -11.99 13.04
N VAL A 137 -2.86 -11.59 12.84
CA VAL A 137 -1.70 -12.48 12.72
C VAL A 137 -0.77 -12.14 13.88
N THR A 138 -0.38 -13.13 14.68
CA THR A 138 0.49 -12.95 15.84
C THR A 138 1.70 -13.88 15.76
N GLY A 139 2.84 -13.45 16.30
CA GLY A 139 4.06 -14.26 16.34
C GLY A 139 4.65 -14.60 14.96
N LEU A 140 4.42 -13.77 13.93
CA LEU A 140 4.93 -14.03 12.57
C LEU A 140 6.43 -13.68 12.47
N THR A 141 7.29 -14.66 12.72
CA THR A 141 8.73 -14.50 12.50
C THR A 141 9.07 -14.44 11.00
N VAL A 142 9.81 -13.42 10.58
CA VAL A 142 10.36 -13.24 9.23
C VAL A 142 11.85 -12.92 9.37
N LYS A 143 12.72 -13.66 8.68
CA LYS A 143 14.17 -13.48 8.83
C LYS A 143 14.67 -12.17 8.24
N GLY A 144 15.86 -11.74 8.62
CA GLY A 144 16.53 -10.62 7.96
C GLY A 144 16.71 -10.88 6.46
N GLY A 145 16.24 -9.97 5.61
CA GLY A 145 16.28 -10.07 4.15
C GLY A 145 15.28 -11.05 3.51
N GLU A 146 14.33 -11.61 4.26
CA GLU A 146 13.31 -12.54 3.73
C GLU A 146 11.90 -11.91 3.66
N SER A 147 11.07 -12.41 2.75
CA SER A 147 9.61 -12.20 2.72
C SER A 147 8.87 -13.46 3.12
N ARG A 148 7.77 -13.33 3.87
CA ARG A 148 6.92 -14.44 4.30
C ARG A 148 5.44 -14.11 4.13
N GLN A 149 4.67 -15.06 3.60
CA GLN A 149 3.21 -14.96 3.53
C GLN A 149 2.53 -15.41 4.83
N ALA A 150 1.41 -14.76 5.13
CA ALA A 150 0.47 -15.10 6.20
C ALA A 150 -0.97 -14.82 5.78
N GLU A 151 -1.93 -15.37 6.49
CA GLU A 151 -3.35 -15.08 6.31
C GLU A 151 -3.95 -14.62 7.65
N ALA A 152 -4.56 -13.43 7.65
CA ALA A 152 -5.32 -12.91 8.78
C ALA A 152 -6.79 -13.30 8.58
N THR A 153 -7.29 -14.18 9.45
CA THR A 153 -8.64 -14.75 9.34
C THR A 153 -9.54 -14.30 10.49
N THR A 154 -10.80 -14.00 10.20
CA THR A 154 -11.83 -13.71 11.22
C THR A 154 -13.19 -14.25 10.81
N ALA A 155 -14.02 -14.63 11.78
CA ALA A 155 -15.32 -15.24 11.52
C ALA A 155 -16.28 -14.22 10.88
N TYR A 156 -16.94 -14.63 9.80
CA TYR A 156 -18.02 -13.88 9.18
C TYR A 156 -19.33 -14.18 9.90
N THR A 157 -20.00 -13.14 10.40
CA THR A 157 -21.24 -13.22 11.17
C THR A 157 -22.47 -12.69 10.43
N GLY A 158 -22.30 -12.28 9.17
CA GLY A 158 -23.41 -11.89 8.30
C GLY A 158 -24.16 -13.09 7.72
N THR A 159 -25.26 -12.82 7.03
CA THR A 159 -26.09 -13.82 6.33
C THR A 159 -25.94 -13.76 4.80
N GLY A 160 -25.04 -12.91 4.30
CA GLY A 160 -24.75 -12.72 2.88
C GLY A 160 -23.54 -13.52 2.42
N THR A 161 -22.81 -12.95 1.46
CA THR A 161 -21.67 -13.58 0.76
C THR A 161 -20.32 -12.95 1.10
N GLY A 162 -20.25 -12.16 2.18
CA GLY A 162 -19.09 -11.32 2.50
C GLY A 162 -18.88 -10.14 1.55
N SER A 163 -19.67 -10.04 0.47
CA SER A 163 -19.56 -9.00 -0.56
C SER A 163 -20.00 -7.61 -0.09
N GLU A 164 -20.56 -7.48 1.12
CA GLU A 164 -20.70 -6.21 1.80
C GLU A 164 -19.35 -5.63 2.26
N TYR A 165 -18.32 -6.46 2.47
CA TYR A 165 -16.94 -6.03 2.75
C TYR A 165 -16.21 -5.80 1.42
N LYS A 166 -15.78 -4.55 1.18
CA LYS A 166 -15.05 -4.13 -0.04
C LYS A 166 -13.58 -3.84 0.21
N GLU A 167 -13.27 -3.30 1.38
CA GLU A 167 -11.94 -2.85 1.76
C GLU A 167 -11.40 -3.76 2.88
N CYS A 168 -10.11 -4.04 2.81
CA CYS A 168 -9.33 -4.45 3.96
C CYS A 168 -8.09 -3.55 4.06
N VAL A 169 -7.71 -3.18 5.28
CA VAL A 169 -6.49 -2.39 5.54
C VAL A 169 -5.75 -2.96 6.73
N VAL A 170 -4.44 -2.69 6.80
CA VAL A 170 -3.69 -2.80 8.06
C VAL A 170 -4.25 -1.75 9.01
N ASP A 171 -4.61 -2.16 10.22
CA ASP A 171 -5.14 -1.30 11.27
C ASP A 171 -4.07 -0.94 12.30
N THR A 172 -3.27 -1.95 12.68
CA THR A 172 -2.03 -1.79 13.46
C THR A 172 -1.02 -2.84 13.02
N ALA A 173 0.26 -2.51 13.14
CA ALA A 173 1.34 -3.47 12.95
C ALA A 173 2.49 -3.16 13.91
N THR A 174 3.02 -4.17 14.59
CA THR A 174 4.21 -4.06 15.43
C THR A 174 5.23 -5.12 15.03
N LYS A 175 6.53 -4.80 15.20
CA LYS A 175 7.62 -5.76 15.02
C LYS A 175 8.66 -5.62 16.12
N THR A 176 9.20 -6.76 16.54
CA THR A 176 10.25 -6.85 17.57
C THR A 176 11.37 -7.72 17.04
N ALA A 177 12.63 -7.32 17.26
CA ALA A 177 13.78 -8.14 16.93
C ALA A 177 13.85 -9.42 17.80
N LEU A 178 14.42 -10.48 17.24
CA LEU A 178 14.80 -11.70 17.96
C LEU A 178 16.30 -11.72 18.30
#